data_AF-A0A7X7PQA9-F1
#
_entry.id   AF-A0A7X7PQA9-F1
#
_cell.length_a   1.000
_cell.length_b   1.000
_cell.length_c   1.000
_cell.angle_alpha   90.00
_cell.angle_beta   90.00
_cell.angle_gamma   90.00
#
_symmetry.space_group_name_H-M   'P 1'
#
loop_
_entity.id
_entity.type
_entity.pdbx_description
1 polymer ?
#
loop_
_entity_poly.entity_id
_entity_poly.type
_entity_poly.pdbx_seq_one_letter_code
_entity_poly.pdbx_strand_id
1 'polypeptide(L)'
;MDIRTLAQDARLASRRLASALTTEKNQALSLMAEALERRMGEVLQENAADVTTARKKGLSASQLDRLLLDEHRVEEIIQSLKVLAGMPDPVGEVIEGWRTSLWLAIEVRRVPFGVVAVIYESRPNVTVDAAAV
;
A
#
# COMPACT_ATOMS: atom_id res chain seq x y z
N MET A 1 -7.56 16.10 -12.70
CA MET A 1 -7.79 14.70 -13.10
C MET A 1 -9.18 14.32 -12.61
N ASP A 2 -10.04 13.79 -13.47
CA ASP A 2 -11.38 13.33 -13.06
C ASP A 2 -11.30 11.95 -12.39
N ILE A 3 -12.20 11.67 -11.45
CA ILE A 3 -12.23 10.42 -10.68
C ILE A 3 -12.45 9.21 -11.58
N ARG A 4 -13.23 9.38 -12.66
CA ARG A 4 -13.45 8.33 -13.66
C ARG A 4 -12.15 7.94 -14.35
N THR A 5 -11.35 8.94 -14.76
CA THR A 5 -10.05 8.71 -15.39
C THR A 5 -9.11 7.99 -14.44
N LEU A 6 -9.02 8.45 -13.18
CA LEU A 6 -8.19 7.80 -12.16
C LEU A 6 -8.57 6.32 -11.96
N ALA A 7 -9.88 6.02 -11.88
CA ALA A 7 -10.36 4.65 -11.74
C ALA A 7 -10.08 3.78 -12.98
N GLN A 8 -10.15 4.36 -14.18
CA GLN A 8 -9.81 3.66 -15.43
C GLN A 8 -8.31 3.33 -15.49
N ASP A 9 -7.46 4.28 -15.11
CA ASP A 9 -6.01 4.11 -15.06
C ASP A 9 -5.62 3.04 -14.03
N ALA A 10 -6.21 3.09 -12.83
CA ALA A 10 -6.02 2.08 -11.79
C ALA A 10 -6.46 0.69 -12.29
N ARG A 11 -7.60 0.59 -12.99
CA ARG A 11 -8.06 -0.68 -13.58
C ARG A 11 -7.08 -1.21 -14.62
N LEU A 12 -6.53 -0.35 -15.47
CA LEU A 12 -5.52 -0.75 -16.45
C LEU A 12 -4.25 -1.28 -15.76
N ALA A 13 -3.74 -0.54 -14.77
CA ALA A 13 -2.56 -0.91 -14.01
C ALA A 13 -2.75 -2.23 -13.23
N SER A 14 -3.93 -2.46 -12.65
CA SER A 14 -4.23 -3.66 -11.87
C SER A 14 -4.02 -4.96 -12.65
N ARG A 15 -4.23 -4.95 -13.97
CA ARG A 15 -4.02 -6.13 -14.83
C ARG A 15 -2.54 -6.49 -14.93
N ARG A 16 -1.67 -5.49 -15.06
CA ARG A 16 -0.22 -5.69 -15.10
C ARG A 16 0.29 -6.13 -13.74
N LEU A 17 -0.20 -5.51 -12.67
CA LEU A 17 0.19 -5.87 -11.30
C LEU A 17 -0.23 -7.30 -10.94
N ALA A 18 -1.42 -7.75 -11.39
CA ALA A 18 -1.91 -9.10 -11.13
C ALA A 18 -1.04 -10.21 -11.74
N SER A 19 -0.23 -9.90 -12.76
CA SER A 19 0.72 -10.83 -13.38
C SER A 19 2.18 -10.54 -13.02
N ALA A 20 2.45 -9.58 -12.15
CA ALA A 20 3.80 -9.24 -11.74
C ALA A 20 4.39 -10.36 -10.88
N LEU A 21 5.68 -10.62 -11.04
CA LEU A 21 6.37 -11.61 -10.24
C LEU A 21 6.51 -11.11 -8.79
N THR A 22 6.49 -12.04 -7.83
CA THR A 22 6.77 -11.72 -6.42
C THR A 22 8.06 -10.93 -6.26
N THR A 23 9.11 -11.26 -7.03
CA THR A 23 10.39 -10.52 -7.00
C THR A 23 10.26 -9.06 -7.45
N GLU A 24 9.42 -8.78 -8.44
CA GLU A 24 9.20 -7.41 -8.93
C GLU A 24 8.41 -6.59 -7.90
N LYS A 25 7.40 -7.20 -7.27
CA LYS A 25 6.62 -6.56 -6.19
C LYS A 25 7.50 -6.27 -4.97
N ASN A 26 8.29 -7.24 -4.53
CA ASN A 26 9.22 -7.08 -3.41
C ASN A 26 10.29 -6.02 -3.69
N GLN A 27 10.77 -5.94 -4.94
CA GLN A 27 11.69 -4.88 -5.35
C GLN A 27 11.01 -3.50 -5.30
N ALA A 28 9.76 -3.38 -5.76
CA ALA A 28 9.02 -2.12 -5.68
C ALA A 28 8.84 -1.67 -4.22
N LEU A 29 8.47 -2.57 -3.31
CA LEU A 29 8.37 -2.30 -1.87
C LEU A 29 9.70 -1.85 -1.26
N SER A 30 10.81 -2.50 -1.65
CA SER A 30 12.15 -2.12 -1.18
C SER A 30 12.56 -0.72 -1.67
N LEU A 31 12.27 -0.42 -2.95
CA LEU A 31 12.53 0.91 -3.52
C LEU A 31 11.65 2.00 -2.89
N MET A 32 10.40 1.68 -2.51
CA MET A 32 9.55 2.60 -1.73
C MET A 32 10.19 2.92 -0.37
N ALA A 33 10.68 1.89 0.33
CA ALA A 33 11.36 2.05 1.62
C ALA A 33 12.62 2.93 1.50
N GLU A 34 13.48 2.65 0.50
CA GLU A 34 14.68 3.46 0.22
C GLU A 34 14.35 4.90 -0.18
N ALA A 35 13.26 5.12 -0.91
CA ALA A 35 12.83 6.45 -1.30
C ALA A 35 12.32 7.26 -0.10
N LEU A 36 11.57 6.63 0.81
CA LEU A 36 11.13 7.25 2.06
C LEU A 36 12.31 7.59 2.97
N GLU A 37 13.28 6.67 3.09
CA GLU A 37 14.49 6.88 3.89
C GLU A 37 15.30 8.09 3.37
N ARG A 38 15.55 8.14 2.05
CA ARG A 38 16.29 9.26 1.43
C ARG A 38 15.57 10.60 1.51
N ARG A 39 14.24 10.60 1.57
CA ARG A 39 13.40 11.81 1.53
C ARG A 39 12.70 12.10 2.86
N MET A 40 13.13 11.46 3.95
CA MET A 40 12.49 11.59 5.26
C MET A 40 12.40 13.06 5.71
N GLY A 41 13.47 13.83 5.51
CA GLY A 41 13.47 15.26 5.84
C GLY A 41 12.39 16.06 5.09
N GLU A 42 12.17 15.78 3.81
CA GLU A 42 11.11 16.43 3.01
C GLU A 42 9.72 16.04 3.55
N VAL A 43 9.50 14.77 3.85
CA VAL A 43 8.22 14.27 4.37
C VAL A 43 7.88 14.91 5.72
N LEU A 44 8.85 15.00 6.64
CA LEU A 44 8.66 15.59 7.96
C LEU A 44 8.42 17.10 7.87
N GLN A 45 9.11 17.79 6.96
CA GLN A 45 8.92 19.22 6.72
C GLN A 45 7.49 19.51 6.22
N GLU A 46 7.01 18.78 5.22
CA GLU A 46 5.66 18.96 4.68
C GLU A 46 4.59 18.57 5.73
N ASN A 47 4.81 17.48 6.48
CA ASN A 47 3.90 17.09 7.55
C ASN A 47 3.78 18.16 8.66
N ALA A 48 4.88 18.81 9.03
CA ALA A 48 4.86 19.89 10.01
C ALA A 48 4.01 21.09 9.53
N ALA A 49 4.05 21.40 8.23
CA ALA A 49 3.19 22.43 7.63
C ALA A 49 1.71 22.02 7.67
N ASP A 50 1.40 20.76 7.40
CA ASP A 50 0.05 20.20 7.50
C ASP A 50 -0.49 20.25 8.92
N VAL A 51 0.30 19.84 9.91
CA VAL A 51 -0.06 19.88 11.34
C VAL A 51 -0.32 21.31 11.81
N THR A 52 0.51 22.26 11.37
CA THR A 52 0.32 23.69 11.67
C THR A 52 -1.00 24.20 11.08
N THR A 53 -1.29 23.85 9.83
CA THR A 53 -2.53 24.23 9.16
C THR A 53 -3.75 23.59 9.82
N ALA A 54 -3.68 22.30 10.15
CA ALA A 54 -4.71 21.56 10.86
C ALA A 54 -5.02 22.18 12.24
N ARG A 55 -3.99 22.59 12.98
CA ARG A 55 -4.16 23.27 14.27
C ARG A 55 -4.92 24.59 14.11
N LYS A 56 -4.58 25.40 13.10
CA LYS A 56 -5.30 26.65 12.79
C LYS A 56 -6.76 26.43 12.38
N LYS A 57 -7.05 25.29 11.76
CA LYS A 57 -8.41 24.87 11.39
C LYS A 57 -9.22 24.28 12.56
N GLY A 58 -8.65 24.20 13.76
CA GLY A 58 -9.35 23.74 14.95
C GLY A 58 -9.49 22.23 15.06
N LEU A 59 -8.61 21.45 14.42
CA LEU A 59 -8.59 20.00 14.60
C LEU A 59 -8.34 19.63 16.07
N SER A 60 -9.02 18.58 16.54
CA SER A 60 -8.85 18.07 17.90
C SER A 60 -7.43 17.55 18.15
N ALA A 61 -6.99 17.52 19.41
CA ALA A 61 -5.69 16.97 19.78
C ALA A 61 -5.50 15.53 19.28
N SER A 62 -6.56 14.70 19.32
CA SER A 62 -6.55 13.34 18.80
C SER A 62 -6.33 13.28 17.28
N GLN A 63 -6.96 14.17 16.50
CA GLN A 63 -6.76 14.23 15.05
C GLN A 63 -5.35 14.73 14.70
N LEU A 64 -4.83 15.70 15.44
CA LEU A 64 -3.47 16.20 15.25
C LEU A 64 -2.42 15.13 15.55
N ASP A 65 -2.61 14.36 16.62
CA ASP A 65 -1.71 13.25 16.95
C ASP A 65 -1.69 12.20 15.83
N ARG A 66 -2.83 11.83 15.26
CA ARG A 66 -2.86 10.87 14.14
C ARG A 66 -2.25 11.43 12.85
N LEU A 67 -2.32 12.76 12.63
CA LEU A 67 -1.74 13.43 11.47
C LEU A 67 -0.21 13.56 11.59
N LEU A 68 0.31 13.69 12.80
CA LEU A 68 1.72 13.95 13.05
C LEU A 68 2.61 12.79 12.59
N LEU A 69 3.68 13.13 11.88
CA LEU A 69 4.83 12.27 11.64
C LEU A 69 6.04 12.84 12.36
N ASP A 70 6.77 11.96 13.04
CA ASP A 70 8.13 12.17 13.54
C ASP A 70 9.07 11.15 12.88
N GLU A 71 10.37 11.28 13.11
CA GLU A 71 11.37 10.36 12.55
C GLU A 71 11.04 8.90 12.88
N HIS A 72 10.63 8.64 14.12
CA HIS A 72 10.30 7.28 14.57
C HIS A 72 9.13 6.68 13.79
N ARG A 73 8.03 7.42 13.60
CA ARG A 73 6.86 6.95 12.82
C ARG A 73 7.21 6.71 11.36
N VAL A 74 8.12 7.52 10.78
CA VAL A 74 8.59 7.29 9.41
C VAL A 74 9.46 6.04 9.32
N GLU A 75 10.33 5.82 10.31
CA GLU A 75 11.12 4.59 10.42
C GLU A 75 10.22 3.35 10.55
N GLU A 76 9.14 3.41 11.34
CA GLU A 76 8.16 2.33 11.46
C GLU A 76 7.49 2.01 10.10
N ILE A 77 7.14 3.03 9.33
CA ILE A 77 6.60 2.87 7.97
C ILE A 77 7.62 2.23 7.03
N ILE A 78 8.89 2.64 7.10
CA ILE A 78 9.97 2.05 6.30
C ILE A 78 10.16 0.57 6.68
N GLN A 79 10.10 0.24 7.97
CA GLN A 79 10.21 -1.13 8.44
C GLN A 79 9.01 -1.97 8.04
N SER A 80 7.79 -1.43 8.05
CA SER A 80 6.60 -2.17 7.62
C SER A 80 6.71 -2.60 6.14
N LEU A 81 7.23 -1.72 5.28
CA LEU A 81 7.52 -2.06 3.87
C LEU A 81 8.56 -3.19 3.74
N LYS A 82 9.65 -3.13 4.51
CA LYS A 82 10.70 -4.16 4.51
C LYS A 82 10.17 -5.51 5.00
N VAL A 83 9.34 -5.50 6.05
CA VAL A 83 8.68 -6.70 6.57
C VAL A 83 7.74 -7.28 5.51
N LEU A 84 6.90 -6.46 4.89
CA LEU A 84 5.96 -6.92 3.87
C LEU A 84 6.67 -7.54 2.66
N ALA A 85 7.77 -6.95 2.21
CA ALA A 85 8.59 -7.50 1.13
C ALA A 85 9.19 -8.89 1.46
N GLY A 86 9.29 -9.24 2.75
CA GLY A 86 9.73 -10.56 3.21
C GLY A 86 8.60 -11.57 3.41
N MET A 87 7.33 -11.16 3.29
CA MET A 87 6.19 -12.05 3.49
C MET A 87 5.96 -12.94 2.25
N PRO A 88 5.44 -14.17 2.44
CA PRO A 88 5.00 -14.99 1.31
C PRO A 88 3.91 -14.31 0.51
N ASP A 89 4.05 -14.34 -0.81
CA ASP A 89 3.06 -13.79 -1.73
C ASP A 89 1.84 -14.71 -1.81
N PRO A 90 0.63 -14.24 -1.42
CA PRO A 90 -0.56 -15.08 -1.45
C PRO A 90 -1.13 -15.26 -2.87
N VAL A 91 -0.69 -14.45 -3.85
CA VAL A 91 -1.27 -14.48 -5.20
C VAL A 91 -0.80 -15.74 -5.94
N GLY A 92 -1.76 -16.50 -6.48
CA GLY A 92 -1.50 -17.73 -7.23
C GLY A 92 -1.43 -19.00 -6.37
N GLU A 93 -1.51 -18.87 -5.04
CA GLU A 93 -1.61 -19.99 -4.10
C GLU A 93 -2.83 -20.87 -4.41
N VAL A 94 -2.63 -22.18 -4.51
CA VAL A 94 -3.71 -23.17 -4.67
C VAL A 94 -4.26 -23.51 -3.29
N ILE A 95 -5.53 -23.19 -3.06
CA ILE A 95 -6.24 -23.45 -1.80
C ILE A 95 -6.77 -24.89 -1.77
N GLU A 96 -7.28 -25.35 -2.90
CA GLU A 96 -7.92 -26.65 -3.06
C GLU A 96 -7.72 -27.15 -4.49
N GLY A 97 -7.58 -28.45 -4.66
CA GLY A 97 -7.54 -29.05 -5.99
C GLY A 97 -7.91 -30.52 -5.98
N TRP A 98 -8.57 -30.96 -7.05
CA TRP A 98 -8.98 -32.35 -7.21
C TRP A 98 -9.02 -32.76 -8.67
N ARG A 99 -9.15 -34.07 -8.92
CA ARG A 99 -9.41 -34.62 -10.24
C ARG A 99 -10.81 -35.17 -10.32
N THR A 100 -11.51 -34.89 -11.42
CA THR A 100 -12.82 -35.48 -11.68
C THR A 100 -12.68 -36.94 -12.11
N SER A 101 -13.80 -37.67 -12.18
CA SER A 101 -13.87 -39.04 -12.73
C SER A 101 -13.45 -39.13 -14.20
N LEU A 102 -13.44 -38.00 -14.92
CA LEU A 102 -12.94 -37.86 -16.30
C LEU A 102 -11.50 -37.34 -16.37
N TRP A 103 -10.75 -37.37 -15.26
CA TRP A 103 -9.36 -36.91 -15.17
C TRP A 103 -9.13 -35.41 -15.42
N LEU A 104 -10.16 -34.57 -15.30
CA LEU A 104 -10.00 -33.11 -15.34
C LEU A 104 -9.41 -32.61 -14.03
N ALA A 105 -8.32 -31.85 -14.09
CA ALA A 105 -7.75 -31.17 -12.94
C ALA A 105 -8.51 -29.87 -12.67
N ILE A 106 -9.03 -29.71 -11.47
CA ILE A 106 -9.72 -28.51 -10.99
C ILE A 106 -8.92 -27.96 -9.82
N GLU A 107 -8.70 -26.65 -9.80
CA GLU A 107 -7.97 -25.95 -8.75
C GLU A 107 -8.68 -24.64 -8.38
N VAL A 108 -8.70 -24.33 -7.09
CA VAL A 108 -9.13 -23.06 -6.54
C VAL A 108 -7.89 -22.26 -6.19
N ARG A 109 -7.68 -21.12 -6.86
CA ARG A 109 -6.49 -20.27 -6.68
C ARG A 109 -6.83 -18.90 -6.12
N ARG A 110 -5.95 -18.37 -5.27
CA ARG A 110 -6.01 -16.98 -4.82
C ARG A 110 -5.67 -16.03 -5.97
N VAL A 111 -6.50 -15.00 -6.14
CA VAL A 111 -6.31 -13.93 -7.12
C VAL A 111 -6.49 -12.57 -6.44
N PRO A 112 -5.86 -11.49 -6.95
CA PRO A 112 -6.07 -10.15 -6.41
C PRO A 112 -7.53 -9.70 -6.60
N PHE A 113 -8.04 -8.89 -5.66
CA PHE A 113 -9.37 -8.28 -5.79
C PHE A 113 -9.49 -7.35 -7.01
N GLY A 114 -8.38 -6.80 -7.50
CA GLY A 114 -8.32 -5.84 -8.60
C GLY A 114 -7.97 -4.45 -8.10
N VAL A 115 -8.94 -3.54 -8.08
CA VAL A 115 -8.74 -2.14 -7.63
C VAL A 115 -9.41 -1.95 -6.28
N VAL A 116 -8.66 -1.42 -5.32
CA VAL A 116 -9.16 -1.05 -3.99
C VAL A 116 -9.12 0.47 -3.85
N ALA A 117 -10.26 1.08 -3.50
CA ALA A 117 -10.32 2.49 -3.14
C ALA A 117 -10.17 2.64 -1.63
N VAL A 118 -9.16 3.39 -1.19
CA VAL A 118 -8.91 3.65 0.23
C VAL A 118 -9.22 5.12 0.52
N ILE A 119 -10.16 5.35 1.45
CA ILE A 119 -10.57 6.68 1.91
C ILE A 119 -10.23 6.75 3.39
N TYR A 120 -9.39 7.69 3.78
CA TYR A 120 -8.92 7.85 5.16
C TYR A 120 -8.77 9.32 5.53
N GLU A 121 -8.68 9.59 6.83
CA GLU A 121 -8.58 10.94 7.38
C GLU A 121 -7.45 11.01 8.41
N SER A 122 -6.63 12.06 8.32
CA SER A 122 -5.59 12.41 9.31
C SER A 122 -4.68 11.24 9.71
N ARG A 123 -4.31 10.37 8.76
CA ARG A 123 -3.42 9.22 8.98
C ARG A 123 -2.47 9.05 7.79
N PRO A 124 -1.38 9.82 7.72
CA PRO A 124 -0.51 9.82 6.54
C PRO A 124 0.16 8.45 6.28
N ASN A 125 0.39 7.65 7.32
CA ASN A 125 0.92 6.28 7.18
C ASN A 125 0.04 5.37 6.30
N VAL A 126 -1.29 5.58 6.31
CA VAL A 126 -2.24 4.78 5.51
C VAL A 126 -1.96 4.91 4.02
N THR A 127 -1.33 6.00 3.57
CA THR A 127 -0.89 6.16 2.17
C THR A 127 0.05 5.04 1.76
N VAL A 128 1.01 4.71 2.63
CA VAL A 128 2.03 3.69 2.36
C VAL A 128 1.41 2.31 2.52
N ASP A 129 0.65 2.09 3.59
CA ASP A 129 -0.05 0.82 3.84
C ASP A 129 -1.01 0.45 2.69
N ALA A 130 -1.66 1.44 2.08
CA ALA A 130 -2.56 1.23 0.94
C ALA A 130 -1.83 1.04 -0.40
N ALA A 131 -0.65 1.62 -0.56
CA ALA A 131 0.14 1.55 -1.79
C ALA A 131 1.05 0.31 -1.84
N ALA A 132 1.34 -0.30 -0.70
CA ALA A 132 2.21 -1.46 -0.59
C ALA A 132 1.46 -2.74 -1.04
N VAL A 133 1.79 -3.23 -2.25
CA VAL A 133 1.08 -4.33 -2.96
C VAL A 133 2.00 -5.33 -3.63
#